data_AF-A0A1F9ZHT8-F1
#
_entry.id   AF-A0A1F9ZHT8-F1
#
_cell.length_a   1.000
_cell.length_b   1.000
_cell.length_c   1.000
_cell.angle_alpha   90.00
_cell.angle_beta   90.00
_cell.angle_gamma   90.00
#
_symmetry.space_group_name_H-M   'P 1'
#
loop_
_entity.id
_entity.type
_entity.pdbx_description
1 polymer ?
#
loop_
_entity_poly.entity_id
_entity_poly.type
_entity_poly.pdbx_seq_one_letter_code
_entity_poly.pdbx_strand_id
1 'polypeptide(L)'
;MMKIYILAAALLAAGCPGAFAEGTAGGQFLRIGVGAQASALGETGATISGAQSLFYNPAGLAEVNGTEFVFSQVKWIMDLNYSNLALAKSSGDNAYGFAVNYLSVPSIAKFDKYGNDLSESYSVGDVAVTAGFARRSDPRRTWGVNLKYISSKLESASASAVAADAGLKYDVRPGVFGLGFALQNLGTKLDYLGEGDALPLNARAGGRYIFKLENNTGDRNKQSVSVLADLNSMKGAGFYANLGSELEVSYVEGTLFALRVGYKTQSAGSLASLG
;
A
#
# COMPACT_ATOMS: atom_id res chain seq x y z
N MET A 1 -2.53 -14.39 31.68
CA MET A 1 -2.28 -12.96 31.36
C MET A 1 -0.81 -12.62 31.09
N MET A 2 0.18 -13.43 31.49
CA MET A 2 1.63 -13.14 31.30
C MET A 2 2.20 -13.43 29.89
N LYS A 3 1.44 -14.09 29.00
CA LYS A 3 1.92 -14.45 27.65
C LYS A 3 1.75 -13.35 26.58
N ILE A 4 0.94 -12.33 26.85
CA ILE A 4 0.64 -11.24 25.89
C ILE A 4 1.77 -10.19 25.86
N TYR A 5 2.40 -9.91 27.00
CA TYR A 5 3.49 -8.92 27.08
C TYR A 5 4.78 -9.37 26.39
N ILE A 6 5.02 -10.68 26.30
CA ILE A 6 6.24 -11.23 25.67
C ILE A 6 6.17 -11.13 24.14
N LEU A 7 4.97 -11.20 23.53
CA LEU A 7 4.80 -11.05 22.08
C LEU A 7 4.87 -9.58 21.61
N ALA A 8 4.39 -8.64 22.44
CA ALA A 8 4.53 -7.20 22.16
C ALA A 8 6.00 -6.75 22.18
N ALA A 9 6.83 -7.38 23.03
CA ALA A 9 8.27 -7.12 23.09
C ALA A 9 9.05 -7.82 21.95
N ALA A 10 8.60 -8.98 21.46
CA ALA A 10 9.26 -9.69 20.37
C ALA A 10 9.06 -9.03 18.99
N LEU A 11 8.01 -8.20 18.81
CA LEU A 11 7.78 -7.45 17.57
C LEU A 11 8.76 -6.27 17.39
N LEU A 12 9.46 -5.83 18.44
CA LEU A 12 10.45 -4.76 18.38
C LEU A 12 11.85 -5.22 17.95
N ALA A 13 12.09 -6.52 17.78
CA ALA A 13 13.43 -7.08 17.52
C ALA A 13 13.67 -7.51 16.06
N ALA A 14 12.94 -6.96 15.09
CA ALA A 14 13.16 -7.24 13.67
C ALA A 14 14.49 -6.58 13.22
N GLY A 15 15.54 -7.42 13.14
CA GLY A 15 16.89 -7.03 12.73
C GLY A 15 16.96 -6.38 11.36
N CYS A 16 17.89 -5.43 11.23
CA CYS A 16 18.18 -4.65 10.03
C CYS A 16 18.93 -5.50 8.99
N PRO A 17 18.40 -5.70 7.77
CA PRO A 17 19.18 -6.20 6.63
C PRO A 17 19.90 -5.05 5.92
N GLY A 18 21.11 -5.35 5.42
CA GLY A 18 22.12 -4.40 4.93
C GLY A 18 21.78 -3.57 3.68
N ALA A 19 22.69 -2.66 3.38
CA ALA A 19 22.54 -1.52 2.46
C ALA A 19 22.49 -1.89 0.97
N PHE A 20 21.60 -1.21 0.22
CA PHE A 20 21.57 -1.16 -1.24
C PHE A 20 21.44 0.30 -1.70
N ALA A 21 21.95 0.61 -2.89
CA ALA A 21 21.86 1.95 -3.48
C ALA A 21 20.39 2.32 -3.80
N GLU A 22 19.89 3.39 -3.18
CA GLU A 22 18.53 3.92 -3.35
C GLU A 22 18.56 5.15 -4.27
N GLY A 23 17.53 5.32 -5.12
CA GLY A 23 17.29 6.61 -5.80
C GLY A 23 16.84 6.58 -7.27
N THR A 24 17.06 5.50 -8.03
CA THR A 24 16.92 5.54 -9.51
C THR A 24 15.67 4.84 -10.07
N ALA A 25 14.51 5.01 -9.42
CA ALA A 25 13.25 4.45 -9.91
C ALA A 25 12.29 5.55 -10.37
N GLY A 26 11.64 5.36 -11.51
CA GLY A 26 10.65 6.28 -12.07
C GLY A 26 9.30 6.05 -11.40
N GLY A 27 8.46 7.10 -11.29
CA GLY A 27 7.14 6.97 -10.64
C GLY A 27 7.23 6.78 -9.13
N GLN A 28 8.06 7.59 -8.45
CA GLN A 28 8.27 7.54 -6.99
C GLN A 28 6.96 7.63 -6.18
N PHE A 29 5.93 8.31 -6.70
CA PHE A 29 4.62 8.40 -6.07
C PHE A 29 3.96 7.03 -5.83
N LEU A 30 4.28 6.01 -6.63
CA LEU A 30 3.77 4.64 -6.46
C LEU A 30 4.31 3.96 -5.19
N ARG A 31 5.30 4.54 -4.52
CA ARG A 31 5.86 4.06 -3.25
C ARG A 31 5.13 4.63 -2.02
N ILE A 32 4.31 5.66 -2.22
CA ILE A 32 3.59 6.33 -1.14
C ILE A 32 2.40 5.46 -0.74
N GLY A 33 2.33 5.09 0.53
CA GLY A 33 1.19 4.34 1.07
C GLY A 33 -0.13 5.07 0.83
N VAL A 34 -1.12 4.31 0.39
CA VAL A 34 -2.49 4.76 0.14
C VAL A 34 -3.43 4.27 1.23
N GLY A 35 -4.32 5.13 1.69
CA GLY A 35 -5.41 4.76 2.60
C GLY A 35 -5.03 4.80 4.08
N ALA A 36 -5.88 5.43 4.89
CA ALA A 36 -5.63 5.65 6.31
C ALA A 36 -5.41 4.35 7.11
N GLN A 37 -6.14 3.27 6.77
CA GLN A 37 -5.98 1.97 7.44
C GLN A 37 -4.58 1.41 7.20
N ALA A 38 -4.16 1.32 5.94
CA ALA A 38 -2.86 0.76 5.59
C ALA A 38 -1.73 1.63 6.16
N SER A 39 -1.80 2.95 6.03
CA SER A 39 -0.81 3.87 6.60
C SER A 39 -0.70 3.72 8.12
N ALA A 40 -1.82 3.60 8.85
CA ALA A 40 -1.81 3.41 10.31
C ALA A 40 -1.26 2.04 10.74
N LEU A 41 -1.30 1.04 9.86
CA LEU A 41 -0.71 -0.28 10.06
C LEU A 41 0.72 -0.38 9.52
N GLY A 42 1.39 0.77 9.32
CA GLY A 42 2.76 0.79 8.83
C GLY A 42 2.89 0.30 7.40
N GLU A 43 1.84 0.40 6.59
CA GLU A 43 1.74 -0.05 5.18
C GLU A 43 1.78 -1.58 4.97
N THR A 44 1.45 -2.37 6.00
CA THR A 44 1.14 -3.79 5.80
C THR A 44 -0.05 -3.92 4.86
N GLY A 45 0.12 -4.65 3.77
CA GLY A 45 -0.84 -4.78 2.69
C GLY A 45 -0.83 -6.14 1.99
N ALA A 46 -0.01 -7.10 2.43
CA ALA A 46 -0.01 -8.44 1.86
C ALA A 46 -1.38 -9.12 2.04
N THR A 47 -1.99 -8.96 3.21
CA THR A 47 -3.30 -9.56 3.53
C THR A 47 -4.46 -8.57 3.52
N ILE A 48 -4.27 -7.37 2.97
CA ILE A 48 -5.32 -6.35 2.94
C ILE A 48 -6.50 -6.78 2.07
N SER A 49 -7.65 -6.18 2.31
CA SER A 49 -8.92 -6.50 1.66
C SER A 49 -9.71 -5.24 1.37
N GLY A 50 -10.74 -5.37 0.54
CA GLY A 50 -11.62 -4.28 0.14
C GLY A 50 -11.10 -3.51 -1.06
N ALA A 51 -11.78 -2.43 -1.45
CA ALA A 51 -11.41 -1.64 -2.63
C ALA A 51 -9.97 -1.11 -2.60
N GLN A 52 -9.45 -0.76 -1.42
CA GLN A 52 -8.07 -0.31 -1.21
C GLN A 52 -7.01 -1.37 -1.56
N SER A 53 -7.37 -2.64 -1.68
CA SER A 53 -6.42 -3.70 -2.01
C SER A 53 -5.85 -3.54 -3.42
N LEU A 54 -6.53 -2.79 -4.30
CA LEU A 54 -6.02 -2.40 -5.63
C LEU A 54 -4.66 -1.69 -5.57
N PHE A 55 -4.32 -1.04 -4.45
CA PHE A 55 -3.05 -0.35 -4.26
C PHE A 55 -1.92 -1.24 -3.71
N TYR A 56 -2.24 -2.42 -3.17
CA TYR A 56 -1.29 -3.27 -2.43
C TYR A 56 -1.26 -4.72 -2.89
N ASN A 57 -2.39 -5.43 -2.78
CA ASN A 57 -2.53 -6.82 -3.20
C ASN A 57 -3.89 -7.01 -3.89
N PRO A 58 -3.94 -7.19 -5.22
CA PRO A 58 -5.21 -7.32 -5.93
C PRO A 58 -6.05 -8.52 -5.48
N ALA A 59 -5.46 -9.57 -4.89
CA ALA A 59 -6.22 -10.71 -4.37
C ALA A 59 -7.21 -10.32 -3.26
N GLY A 60 -6.95 -9.24 -2.52
CA GLY A 60 -7.87 -8.71 -1.50
C GLY A 60 -9.19 -8.19 -2.05
N LEU A 61 -9.28 -7.95 -3.37
CA LEU A 61 -10.47 -7.42 -4.01
C LEU A 61 -11.59 -8.47 -4.04
N ALA A 62 -11.25 -9.76 -4.08
CA ALA A 62 -12.20 -10.87 -4.02
C ALA A 62 -12.92 -11.01 -2.66
N GLU A 63 -12.49 -10.25 -1.65
CA GLU A 63 -13.11 -10.21 -0.32
C GLU A 63 -14.10 -9.07 -0.13
N VAL A 64 -14.27 -8.21 -1.13
CA VAL A 64 -15.33 -7.20 -1.16
C VAL A 64 -16.69 -7.88 -1.14
N ASN A 65 -17.60 -7.37 -0.31
CA ASN A 65 -18.99 -7.82 -0.26
C ASN A 65 -19.91 -6.70 -0.75
N GLY A 66 -20.46 -6.84 -1.96
CA GLY A 66 -21.30 -5.82 -2.59
C GLY A 66 -20.47 -4.79 -3.34
N THR A 67 -20.66 -3.50 -3.02
CA THR A 67 -19.95 -2.38 -3.66
C THR A 67 -19.24 -1.58 -2.57
N GLU A 68 -17.95 -1.30 -2.77
CA GLU A 68 -17.14 -0.50 -1.86
C GLU A 68 -16.56 0.72 -2.58
N PHE A 69 -16.49 1.83 -1.86
CA PHE A 69 -15.86 3.08 -2.28
C PHE A 69 -14.87 3.52 -1.21
N VAL A 70 -13.67 3.90 -1.63
CA VAL A 70 -12.64 4.46 -0.75
C VAL A 70 -12.09 5.72 -1.40
N PHE A 71 -12.00 6.79 -0.61
CA PHE A 71 -11.29 8.00 -0.96
C PHE A 71 -10.31 8.35 0.17
N SER A 72 -9.11 8.78 -0.19
CA SER A 72 -8.07 9.17 0.75
C SER A 72 -7.28 10.33 0.18
N GLN A 73 -7.01 11.32 1.02
CA GLN A 73 -6.14 12.44 0.69
C GLN A 73 -5.09 12.59 1.78
N VAL A 74 -3.84 12.74 1.37
CA VAL A 74 -2.72 13.03 2.24
C VAL A 74 -2.10 14.35 1.81
N LYS A 75 -2.01 15.29 2.75
CA LYS A 75 -1.20 16.50 2.61
C LYS A 75 0.18 16.21 3.16
N TRP A 76 1.16 16.22 2.28
CA TRP A 76 2.57 16.05 2.63
C TRP A 76 3.22 17.41 2.90
N ILE A 77 4.44 17.39 3.43
CA ILE A 77 5.26 18.58 3.66
C ILE A 77 5.50 19.29 2.32
N MET A 78 5.61 20.63 2.32
CA MET A 78 5.70 21.48 1.11
C MET A 78 4.44 21.50 0.24
N ASP A 79 3.26 21.37 0.84
CA ASP A 79 1.95 21.46 0.16
C ASP A 79 1.75 20.44 -0.98
N LEU A 80 2.51 19.35 -0.95
CA LEU A 80 2.31 18.19 -1.81
C LEU A 80 0.96 17.53 -1.49
N ASN A 81 0.12 17.34 -2.51
CA ASN A 81 -1.20 16.73 -2.35
C ASN A 81 -1.22 15.36 -3.03
N TYR A 82 -1.47 14.31 -2.25
CA TYR A 82 -1.64 12.95 -2.76
C TYR A 82 -3.07 12.47 -2.53
N SER A 83 -3.82 12.28 -3.60
CA SER A 83 -5.24 11.92 -3.58
C SER A 83 -5.44 10.58 -4.25
N ASN A 84 -6.25 9.74 -3.63
CA ASN A 84 -6.47 8.37 -4.05
C ASN A 84 -7.96 8.03 -3.99
N LEU A 85 -8.44 7.30 -4.99
CA LEU A 85 -9.82 6.83 -5.08
C LEU A 85 -9.81 5.37 -5.52
N ALA A 86 -10.62 4.54 -4.89
CA ALA A 86 -10.85 3.16 -5.29
C ALA A 86 -12.34 2.81 -5.23
N LEU A 87 -12.77 2.06 -6.24
CA LEU A 87 -14.10 1.49 -6.41
C LEU A 87 -13.95 -0.02 -6.56
N ALA A 88 -14.80 -0.77 -5.90
CA ALA A 88 -14.87 -2.21 -6.08
C ALA A 88 -16.31 -2.70 -6.10
N LYS A 89 -16.55 -3.75 -6.88
CA LYS A 89 -17.84 -4.43 -6.94
C LYS A 89 -17.65 -5.94 -7.05
N SER A 90 -18.25 -6.68 -6.12
CA SER A 90 -18.30 -8.15 -6.15
C SER A 90 -19.41 -8.64 -7.09
N SER A 91 -19.18 -9.77 -7.74
CA SER A 91 -20.13 -10.50 -8.56
C SER A 91 -19.88 -12.01 -8.41
N GLY A 92 -20.59 -12.64 -7.47
CA GLY A 92 -20.36 -14.03 -7.07
C GLY A 92 -18.96 -14.20 -6.45
N ASP A 93 -18.19 -15.17 -6.97
CA ASP A 93 -16.80 -15.40 -6.57
C ASP A 93 -15.80 -14.44 -7.21
N ASN A 94 -16.26 -13.55 -8.10
CA ASN A 94 -15.40 -12.57 -8.77
C ASN A 94 -15.59 -11.18 -8.17
N ALA A 95 -14.60 -10.32 -8.34
CA ALA A 95 -14.70 -8.91 -8.03
C ALA A 95 -13.94 -8.08 -9.06
N TYR A 96 -14.47 -6.90 -9.35
CA TYR A 96 -13.92 -5.93 -10.28
C TYR A 96 -13.64 -4.64 -9.56
N GLY A 97 -12.58 -3.94 -9.94
CA GLY A 97 -12.16 -2.73 -9.27
C GLY A 97 -11.57 -1.71 -10.21
N PHE A 98 -11.65 -0.46 -9.81
CA PHE A 98 -11.06 0.68 -10.50
C PHE A 98 -10.46 1.60 -9.46
N ALA A 99 -9.24 2.10 -9.69
CA ALA A 99 -8.60 3.03 -8.79
C ALA A 99 -7.79 4.09 -9.51
N VAL A 100 -7.64 5.25 -8.86
CA VAL A 100 -6.84 6.38 -9.33
C VAL A 100 -5.95 6.84 -8.18
N ASN A 101 -4.65 6.94 -8.43
CA ASN A 101 -3.71 7.67 -7.58
C ASN A 101 -3.31 8.94 -8.32
N TYR A 102 -3.34 10.08 -7.64
CA TYR A 102 -2.98 11.37 -8.19
C TYR A 102 -2.08 12.13 -7.22
N LEU A 103 -0.85 12.42 -7.65
CA LEU A 103 0.08 13.28 -6.95
C LEU A 103 0.14 14.63 -7.66
N SER A 104 -0.12 15.70 -6.90
CA SER A 104 -0.02 17.06 -7.38
C SER A 104 1.00 17.83 -6.54
N VAL A 105 1.93 18.48 -7.23
CA VAL A 105 2.89 19.42 -6.64
C VAL A 105 2.40 20.84 -6.92
N PRO A 106 2.41 21.75 -5.93
CA PRO A 106 2.18 23.17 -6.17
C PRO A 106 3.12 23.72 -7.23
N SER A 107 2.68 24.74 -7.95
CA SER A 107 3.48 25.38 -8.98
C SER A 107 4.77 25.95 -8.37
N ILE A 108 5.93 25.58 -8.91
CA ILE A 108 7.24 26.06 -8.44
C ILE A 108 7.65 27.25 -9.30
N ALA A 109 7.91 28.42 -8.70
CA ALA A 109 8.37 29.61 -9.43
C ALA A 109 9.75 29.38 -10.06
N LYS A 110 9.96 29.86 -11.29
CA LYS A 110 11.26 29.80 -11.97
C LYS A 110 12.11 31.00 -11.59
N PHE A 111 13.37 30.76 -11.26
CA PHE A 111 14.35 31.81 -11.01
C PHE A 111 15.49 31.71 -12.03
N ASP A 112 16.03 32.84 -12.47
CA ASP A 112 17.25 32.86 -13.26
C ASP A 112 18.50 32.54 -12.40
N LYS A 113 19.65 32.39 -13.05
CA LYS A 113 20.94 32.14 -12.37
C LYS A 113 21.38 33.27 -11.41
N TYR A 114 20.71 34.41 -11.43
CA TYR A 114 20.96 35.55 -10.55
C TYR A 114 19.90 35.68 -9.44
N GLY A 115 18.93 34.75 -9.37
CA GLY A 115 17.87 34.75 -8.36
C GLY A 115 16.68 35.66 -8.68
N ASN A 116 16.55 36.17 -9.90
CA ASN A 116 15.37 36.94 -10.31
C ASN A 116 14.23 36.00 -10.67
N ASP A 117 13.03 36.29 -10.15
CA ASP A 117 11.80 35.56 -10.50
C ASP A 117 11.45 35.83 -11.98
N LEU A 118 11.33 34.77 -12.76
CA LEU A 118 10.99 34.84 -14.19
C LEU A 118 9.48 34.97 -14.45
N SER A 119 8.65 35.01 -13.40
CA SER A 119 7.17 34.99 -13.49
C SER A 119 6.61 33.78 -14.25
N GLU A 120 7.40 32.72 -14.35
CA GLU A 120 7.02 31.42 -14.89
C GLU A 120 6.91 30.41 -13.74
N SER A 121 6.16 29.32 -13.95
CA SER A 121 6.11 28.23 -12.96
C SER A 121 6.15 26.85 -13.60
N TYR A 122 6.70 25.88 -12.87
CA TYR A 122 6.68 24.46 -13.22
C TYR A 122 5.45 23.79 -12.60
N SER A 123 4.69 23.05 -13.40
CA SER A 123 3.65 22.14 -12.90
C SER A 123 4.16 20.71 -13.04
N VAL A 124 4.20 20.01 -11.91
CA VAL A 124 4.61 18.61 -11.82
C VAL A 124 3.44 17.81 -11.26
N GLY A 125 3.13 16.69 -11.90
CA GLY A 125 2.04 15.85 -11.45
C GLY A 125 2.12 14.45 -12.03
N ASP A 126 1.72 13.49 -11.22
CA ASP A 126 1.70 12.09 -11.56
C ASP A 126 0.30 11.52 -11.39
N VAL A 127 -0.09 10.63 -12.29
CA VAL A 127 -1.35 9.90 -12.20
C VAL A 127 -1.13 8.43 -12.52
N ALA A 128 -1.75 7.55 -11.74
CA ALA A 128 -1.87 6.14 -12.07
C ALA A 128 -3.34 5.73 -12.04
N VAL A 129 -3.82 5.19 -13.15
CA VAL A 129 -5.15 4.61 -13.29
C VAL A 129 -5.01 3.09 -13.29
N THR A 130 -5.79 2.42 -12.44
CA THR A 130 -5.71 0.98 -12.21
C THR A 130 -7.08 0.35 -12.47
N ALA A 131 -7.11 -0.71 -13.26
CA ALA A 131 -8.25 -1.62 -13.36
C ALA A 131 -7.86 -2.97 -12.76
N GLY A 132 -8.72 -3.54 -11.92
CA GLY A 132 -8.43 -4.78 -11.18
C GLY A 132 -9.52 -5.83 -11.37
N PHE A 133 -9.09 -7.09 -11.38
CA PHE A 133 -9.94 -8.26 -11.31
C PHE A 133 -9.41 -9.22 -10.26
N ALA A 134 -10.30 -9.80 -9.47
CA ALA A 134 -9.94 -10.84 -8.51
C ALA A 134 -11.00 -11.92 -8.42
N ARG A 135 -10.57 -13.10 -7.99
CA ARG A 135 -11.45 -14.26 -7.84
C ARG A 135 -11.13 -15.04 -6.59
N ARG A 136 -12.19 -15.44 -5.88
CA ARG A 136 -12.16 -16.47 -4.85
C ARG A 136 -12.24 -17.84 -5.54
N SER A 137 -11.15 -18.60 -5.49
CA SER A 137 -11.09 -19.93 -6.12
C SER A 137 -11.65 -21.01 -5.22
N ASP A 138 -11.45 -20.86 -3.92
CA ASP A 138 -12.04 -21.69 -2.88
C ASP A 138 -12.20 -20.85 -1.58
N PRO A 139 -12.84 -21.36 -0.52
CA PRO A 139 -13.08 -20.60 0.71
C PRO A 139 -11.80 -20.10 1.44
N ARG A 140 -10.62 -20.53 1.02
CA ARG A 140 -9.33 -20.17 1.62
C ARG A 140 -8.38 -19.47 0.65
N ARG A 141 -8.65 -19.47 -0.66
CA ARG A 141 -7.73 -18.96 -1.69
C ARG A 141 -8.38 -17.89 -2.54
N THR A 142 -7.75 -16.73 -2.56
CA THR A 142 -8.09 -15.65 -3.50
C THR A 142 -6.86 -15.26 -4.30
N TRP A 143 -7.07 -14.90 -5.55
CA TRP A 143 -6.03 -14.32 -6.40
C TRP A 143 -6.60 -13.12 -7.14
N GLY A 144 -5.72 -12.23 -7.60
CA GLY A 144 -6.13 -11.08 -8.37
C GLY A 144 -5.01 -10.54 -9.24
N VAL A 145 -5.39 -9.72 -10.19
CA VAL A 145 -4.51 -9.03 -11.12
C VAL A 145 -4.97 -7.59 -11.29
N ASN A 146 -4.01 -6.70 -11.51
CA ASN A 146 -4.27 -5.32 -11.90
C ASN A 146 -3.59 -5.01 -13.24
N LEU A 147 -4.19 -4.12 -14.01
CA LEU A 147 -3.55 -3.39 -15.10
C LEU A 147 -3.51 -1.91 -14.75
N LYS A 148 -2.36 -1.28 -14.94
CA LYS A 148 -2.11 0.12 -14.62
C LYS A 148 -1.64 0.89 -15.84
N TYR A 149 -2.19 2.07 -16.01
CA TYR A 149 -1.63 3.12 -16.86
C TYR A 149 -1.09 4.23 -15.97
N ILE A 150 0.19 4.55 -16.13
CA ILE A 150 0.91 5.53 -15.35
C ILE A 150 1.31 6.65 -16.29
N SER A 151 1.08 7.90 -15.88
CA SER A 151 1.50 9.08 -16.61
C SER A 151 2.14 10.06 -15.64
N SER A 152 3.28 10.60 -16.04
CA SER A 152 4.01 11.61 -15.29
C SER A 152 4.27 12.80 -16.18
N LYS A 153 4.08 14.00 -15.63
CA LYS A 153 4.39 15.26 -16.29
C LYS A 153 5.44 16.01 -15.49
N LEU A 154 6.54 16.35 -16.15
CA LEU A 154 7.56 17.27 -15.66
C LEU A 154 7.71 18.43 -16.65
N GLU A 155 7.28 19.62 -16.27
CA GLU A 155 7.34 20.83 -17.09
C GLU A 155 6.71 20.63 -18.49
N SER A 156 7.54 20.51 -19.53
CA SER A 156 7.15 20.34 -20.94
C SER A 156 7.24 18.89 -21.41
N ALA A 157 7.80 17.98 -20.60
CA ALA A 157 7.93 16.57 -20.92
C ALA A 157 6.82 15.76 -20.23
N SER A 158 6.29 14.78 -20.95
CA SER A 158 5.41 13.75 -20.40
C SER A 158 5.97 12.38 -20.72
N ALA A 159 5.82 11.48 -19.76
CA ALA A 159 6.17 10.08 -19.90
C ALA A 159 4.99 9.22 -19.47
N SER A 160 4.85 8.07 -20.11
CA SER A 160 3.83 7.09 -19.73
C SER A 160 4.43 5.70 -19.61
N ALA A 161 3.81 4.89 -18.77
CA ALA A 161 4.17 3.49 -18.60
C ALA A 161 2.91 2.65 -18.40
N VAL A 162 3.00 1.39 -18.78
CA VAL A 162 1.99 0.38 -18.44
C VAL A 162 2.61 -0.64 -17.50
N ALA A 163 1.83 -1.07 -16.51
CA ALA A 163 2.27 -2.07 -15.56
C ALA A 163 1.15 -3.03 -15.18
N ALA A 164 1.53 -4.19 -14.66
CA ALA A 164 0.63 -5.17 -14.09
C ALA A 164 1.02 -5.47 -12.65
N ASP A 165 0.01 -5.83 -11.86
CA ASP A 165 0.22 -6.47 -10.56
C ASP A 165 -0.42 -7.86 -10.56
N ALA A 166 0.11 -8.74 -9.73
CA ALA A 166 -0.49 -10.04 -9.44
C ALA A 166 -0.46 -10.30 -7.93
N GLY A 167 -1.47 -10.97 -7.43
CA GLY A 167 -1.67 -11.19 -6.01
C GLY A 167 -2.27 -12.54 -5.69
N LEU A 168 -1.90 -13.08 -4.54
CA LEU A 168 -2.46 -14.30 -3.95
C LEU A 168 -2.66 -14.07 -2.45
N LYS A 169 -3.76 -14.59 -1.90
CA LYS A 169 -3.96 -14.75 -0.46
C LYS A 169 -4.39 -16.17 -0.14
N TYR A 170 -3.95 -16.64 1.03
CA TYR A 170 -4.26 -17.96 1.55
C TYR A 170 -4.62 -17.91 3.03
N ASP A 171 -5.86 -18.26 3.36
CA ASP A 171 -6.32 -18.44 4.74
C ASP A 171 -5.92 -19.82 5.25
N VAL A 172 -4.77 -19.88 5.90
CA VAL A 172 -4.25 -21.09 6.56
C VAL A 172 -5.24 -21.56 7.64
N ARG A 173 -5.75 -20.61 8.45
CA ARG A 173 -6.85 -20.83 9.39
C ARG A 173 -7.92 -19.76 9.14
N PRO A 174 -9.07 -20.12 8.54
CA PRO A 174 -10.12 -19.16 8.17
C PRO A 174 -10.49 -18.20 9.31
N GLY A 175 -10.41 -16.90 9.02
CA GLY A 175 -10.73 -15.83 9.97
C GLY A 175 -9.80 -15.73 11.19
N VAL A 176 -8.61 -16.35 11.14
CA VAL A 176 -7.61 -16.30 12.22
C VAL A 176 -6.20 -16.08 11.67
N PHE A 177 -5.73 -16.89 10.73
CA PHE A 177 -4.38 -16.80 10.19
C PHE A 177 -4.39 -16.85 8.67
N GLY A 178 -3.91 -15.78 8.05
CA GLY A 178 -3.85 -15.61 6.61
C GLY A 178 -2.47 -15.18 6.15
N LEU A 179 -2.11 -15.60 4.95
CA LEU A 179 -0.89 -15.25 4.24
C LEU A 179 -1.24 -14.50 2.95
N GLY A 180 -0.35 -13.64 2.51
CA GLY A 180 -0.51 -12.85 1.30
C GLY A 180 0.81 -12.68 0.56
N PHE A 181 0.73 -12.69 -0.76
CA PHE A 181 1.84 -12.46 -1.67
C PHE A 181 1.38 -11.54 -2.79
N ALA A 182 2.20 -10.56 -3.16
CA ALA A 182 1.92 -9.68 -4.27
C ALA A 182 3.21 -9.32 -5.03
N LEU A 183 3.09 -9.25 -6.34
CA LEU A 183 4.06 -8.60 -7.23
C LEU A 183 3.40 -7.36 -7.79
N GLN A 184 4.02 -6.21 -7.59
CA GLN A 184 3.44 -4.91 -7.97
C GLN A 184 4.35 -4.19 -8.97
N ASN A 185 3.74 -3.45 -9.89
CA ASN A 185 4.39 -2.55 -10.84
C ASN A 185 5.35 -3.28 -11.82
N LEU A 186 4.99 -4.50 -12.24
CA LEU A 186 5.71 -5.19 -13.31
C LEU A 186 5.32 -4.56 -14.65
N GLY A 187 6.21 -3.75 -15.24
CA GLY A 187 5.82 -2.94 -16.38
C GLY A 187 6.97 -2.37 -17.19
N THR A 188 6.60 -1.53 -18.15
CA THR A 188 7.55 -0.77 -18.97
C THR A 188 8.26 0.28 -18.13
N LYS A 189 9.35 0.80 -18.66
CA LYS A 189 10.00 1.99 -18.09
C LYS A 189 9.12 3.21 -18.35
N LEU A 190 9.26 4.21 -17.50
CA LEU A 190 8.65 5.51 -17.66
C LEU A 190 9.66 6.38 -18.41
N ASP A 191 9.44 6.54 -19.71
CA ASP A 191 10.41 7.08 -20.66
C ASP A 191 10.17 8.57 -20.94
N TYR A 192 11.13 9.41 -20.56
CA TYR A 192 11.17 10.82 -20.93
C TYR A 192 12.15 10.98 -22.10
N LEU A 193 11.61 11.12 -23.31
CA LEU A 193 12.39 11.49 -24.50
C LEU A 193 13.59 10.55 -24.82
N GLY A 194 13.52 9.26 -24.46
CA GLY A 194 14.53 8.24 -24.77
C GLY A 194 15.37 7.77 -23.58
N GLU A 195 15.29 8.44 -22.44
CA GLU A 195 15.84 7.98 -21.17
C GLU A 195 14.70 7.57 -20.22
N GLY A 196 14.63 6.27 -19.93
CA GLY A 196 13.55 5.69 -19.14
C GLY A 196 14.00 5.10 -17.83
N ASP A 197 13.31 5.50 -16.76
CA ASP A 197 13.48 4.91 -15.44
C ASP A 197 12.51 3.74 -15.25
N ALA A 198 13.01 2.67 -14.63
CA ALA A 198 12.15 1.54 -14.31
C ALA A 198 11.19 1.88 -13.16
N LEU A 199 9.96 1.39 -13.26
CA LEU A 199 8.99 1.48 -12.18
C LEU A 199 9.48 0.75 -10.90
N PRO A 200 8.98 1.14 -9.71
CA PRO A 200 9.33 0.50 -8.44
C PRO A 200 8.65 -0.87 -8.34
N LEU A 201 9.18 -1.84 -9.08
CA LEU A 201 8.81 -3.25 -8.97
C LEU A 201 8.95 -3.67 -7.50
N ASN A 202 7.87 -4.17 -6.91
CA ASN A 202 7.85 -4.61 -5.52
C ASN A 202 7.38 -6.06 -5.42
N ALA A 203 8.17 -6.88 -4.75
CA ALA A 203 7.73 -8.19 -4.28
C ALA A 203 7.40 -8.11 -2.80
N ARG A 204 6.16 -8.44 -2.44
CA ARG A 204 5.63 -8.38 -1.08
C ARG A 204 5.17 -9.76 -0.64
N ALA A 205 5.55 -10.15 0.57
CA ALA A 205 5.08 -11.36 1.24
C ALA A 205 4.78 -11.04 2.70
N GLY A 206 3.65 -11.49 3.22
CA GLY A 206 3.27 -11.18 4.59
C GLY A 206 2.15 -12.05 5.13
N GLY A 207 1.78 -11.79 6.38
CA GLY A 207 0.75 -12.53 7.07
C GLY A 207 0.04 -11.71 8.14
N ARG A 208 -1.16 -12.17 8.48
CA ARG A 208 -1.99 -11.62 9.55
C ARG A 208 -2.40 -12.74 10.48
N TYR A 209 -2.29 -12.49 11.79
CA TYR A 209 -2.86 -13.35 12.83
C TYR A 209 -3.86 -12.56 13.67
N ILE A 210 -5.06 -13.12 13.89
CA ILE A 210 -6.16 -12.51 14.65
C ILE A 210 -6.37 -13.30 15.95
N PHE A 211 -6.12 -12.64 17.07
CA PHE A 211 -6.49 -13.09 18.40
C PHE A 211 -7.93 -12.67 18.68
N LYS A 212 -8.86 -13.62 18.67
CA LYS A 212 -10.24 -13.40 19.09
C LYS A 212 -10.30 -13.42 20.62
N LEU A 213 -10.79 -12.33 21.20
CA LEU A 213 -11.01 -12.20 22.64
C LEU A 213 -12.47 -12.60 22.90
N GLU A 214 -12.69 -13.84 23.35
CA GLU A 214 -14.02 -14.27 23.79
C GLU A 214 -14.29 -13.75 25.20
N ASN A 215 -15.39 -13.00 25.36
CA ASN A 215 -15.93 -12.66 26.67
C ASN A 215 -16.92 -13.75 27.11
N ASN A 216 -16.73 -14.27 28.31
CA ASN A 216 -17.40 -15.46 28.85
C ASN A 216 -18.85 -15.21 29.32
N THR A 217 -19.56 -14.22 28.74
CA THR A 217 -20.81 -13.70 29.34
C THR A 217 -21.83 -13.26 28.30
N GLY A 218 -22.18 -14.11 27.33
CA GLY A 218 -23.35 -13.91 26.44
C GLY A 218 -23.43 -12.56 25.71
N ASP A 219 -22.32 -11.82 25.66
CA ASP A 219 -22.33 -10.39 25.35
C ASP A 219 -22.13 -10.19 23.85
N ARG A 220 -22.86 -9.24 23.28
CA ARG A 220 -22.91 -8.98 21.82
C ARG A 220 -21.63 -8.31 21.28
N ASN A 221 -20.65 -8.10 22.16
CA ASN A 221 -19.37 -7.45 21.89
C ASN A 221 -18.31 -8.47 21.48
N LYS A 222 -17.82 -8.37 20.24
CA LYS A 222 -16.66 -9.14 19.77
C LYS A 222 -15.44 -8.23 19.78
N GLN A 223 -14.38 -8.66 20.45
CA GLN A 223 -13.11 -7.96 20.44
C GLN A 223 -12.07 -8.83 19.75
N SER A 224 -11.21 -8.20 18.95
CA SER A 224 -10.07 -8.89 18.37
C SER A 224 -8.84 -8.00 18.34
N VAL A 225 -7.70 -8.62 18.52
CA VAL A 225 -6.40 -8.01 18.27
C VAL A 225 -5.80 -8.73 17.08
N SER A 226 -5.42 -8.01 16.04
CA SER A 226 -4.68 -8.59 14.94
C SER A 226 -3.28 -8.01 14.83
N VAL A 227 -2.34 -8.85 14.45
CA VAL A 227 -0.96 -8.50 14.15
C VAL A 227 -0.67 -8.85 12.71
N LEU A 228 0.02 -7.95 12.01
CA LEU A 228 0.35 -8.04 10.61
C LEU A 228 1.85 -7.82 10.45
N ALA A 229 2.46 -8.55 9.53
CA ALA A 229 3.85 -8.38 9.16
C ALA A 229 4.04 -8.65 7.67
N ASP A 230 4.72 -7.73 6.98
CA ASP A 230 5.09 -7.86 5.58
C ASP A 230 6.60 -7.67 5.40
N LEU A 231 7.17 -8.40 4.46
CA LEU A 231 8.50 -8.21 3.90
C LEU A 231 8.35 -7.74 2.46
N ASN A 232 9.14 -6.73 2.08
CA ASN A 232 9.13 -6.14 0.75
C ASN A 232 10.54 -6.14 0.18
N SER A 233 10.64 -6.42 -1.12
CA SER A 233 11.83 -6.21 -1.92
C SER A 233 11.44 -5.31 -3.09
N MET A 234 11.79 -4.04 -3.01
CA MET A 234 11.36 -3.02 -3.96
C MET A 234 12.55 -2.39 -4.68
N LYS A 235 12.44 -2.30 -6.01
CA LYS A 235 13.43 -1.60 -6.83
C LYS A 235 13.52 -0.12 -6.44
N GLY A 236 14.72 0.35 -6.10
CA GLY A 236 14.99 1.72 -5.65
C GLY A 236 14.77 1.97 -4.15
N ALA A 237 14.23 1.01 -3.41
CA ALA A 237 14.05 1.08 -1.94
C ALA A 237 14.71 -0.07 -1.17
N GLY A 238 15.27 -1.07 -1.87
CA GLY A 238 15.85 -2.25 -1.24
C GLY A 238 14.83 -3.12 -0.51
N PHE A 239 15.31 -3.81 0.52
CA PHE A 239 14.50 -4.68 1.37
C PHE A 239 14.05 -3.95 2.63
N TYR A 240 12.78 -4.06 2.98
CA TYR A 240 12.24 -3.50 4.22
C TYR A 240 11.06 -4.31 4.75
N ALA A 241 10.78 -4.15 6.04
CA ALA A 241 9.67 -4.80 6.72
C ALA A 241 8.62 -3.78 7.17
N ASN A 242 7.37 -4.22 7.19
CA ASN A 242 6.24 -3.49 7.76
C ASN A 242 5.63 -4.33 8.87
N LEU A 243 5.32 -3.70 10.00
CA LEU A 243 4.69 -4.33 11.15
C LEU A 243 3.45 -3.51 11.51
N GLY A 244 2.34 -4.19 11.76
CA GLY A 244 1.06 -3.56 12.07
C GLY A 244 0.34 -4.29 13.19
N SER A 245 -0.41 -3.55 13.98
CA SER A 245 -1.31 -4.09 14.99
C SER A 245 -2.64 -3.32 14.97
N GLU A 246 -3.73 -4.06 15.07
CA GLU A 246 -5.10 -3.53 15.04
C GLU A 246 -5.88 -4.11 16.21
N LEU A 247 -6.40 -3.26 17.08
CA LEU A 247 -7.43 -3.61 18.05
C LEU A 247 -8.78 -3.22 17.45
N GLU A 248 -9.65 -4.19 17.23
CA GLU A 248 -11.00 -3.99 16.72
C GLU A 248 -12.03 -4.36 17.79
N VAL A 249 -12.96 -3.44 18.05
CA VAL A 249 -14.13 -3.67 18.90
C VAL A 249 -15.38 -3.55 18.03
N SER A 250 -16.15 -4.63 17.97
CA SER A 250 -17.30 -4.77 17.07
C SER A 250 -18.57 -5.06 17.85
N TYR A 251 -19.67 -4.42 17.44
CA TYR A 251 -21.00 -4.58 18.04
C TYR A 251 -21.99 -5.06 16.99
N VAL A 252 -22.58 -6.24 17.23
CA VAL A 252 -23.55 -6.91 16.36
C VAL A 252 -22.99 -7.25 14.96
N GLU A 253 -23.03 -6.31 14.00
CA GLU A 253 -22.68 -6.52 12.59
C GLU A 253 -21.63 -5.54 12.04
N GLY A 254 -21.04 -4.69 12.89
CA GLY A 254 -20.06 -3.72 12.45
C GLY A 254 -18.99 -3.38 13.47
N THR A 255 -17.86 -2.88 12.97
CA THR A 255 -16.81 -2.30 13.80
C THR A 255 -17.34 -1.03 14.45
N LEU A 256 -17.33 -0.98 15.78
CA LEU A 256 -17.67 0.21 16.54
C LEU A 256 -16.49 1.19 16.53
N PHE A 257 -15.29 0.68 16.85
CA PHE A 257 -14.05 1.43 16.71
C PHE A 257 -12.87 0.48 16.49
N ALA A 258 -11.81 1.02 15.89
CA ALA A 258 -10.55 0.32 15.72
C ALA A 258 -9.37 1.24 16.01
N LEU A 259 -8.40 0.73 16.78
CA LEU A 259 -7.13 1.39 17.06
C LEU A 259 -6.03 0.67 16.30
N ARG A 260 -5.18 1.43 15.61
CA ARG A 260 -4.14 0.89 14.72
C ARG A 260 -2.81 1.56 15.03
N VAL A 261 -1.77 0.75 15.11
CA VAL A 261 -0.38 1.20 15.23
C VAL A 261 0.46 0.33 14.31
N GLY A 262 1.40 0.96 13.60
CA GLY A 262 2.32 0.26 12.75
C GLY A 262 3.65 0.96 12.61
N TYR A 263 4.62 0.21 12.11
CA TYR A 263 6.00 0.59 11.95
C TYR A 263 6.51 0.08 10.60
N LYS A 264 7.16 0.95 9.84
CA LYS A 264 7.85 0.63 8.59
C LYS A 264 9.34 0.81 8.83
N THR A 265 10.12 -0.25 8.62
CA THR A 265 11.58 -0.13 8.69
C THR A 265 12.06 0.71 7.51
N GLN A 266 13.13 1.47 7.70
CA GLN A 266 13.86 2.05 6.59
C GLN A 266 14.81 0.98 6.04
N SER A 267 15.04 0.98 4.72
CA SER A 267 16.16 0.23 4.16
C SER A 267 17.46 0.92 4.60
N ALA A 268 18.53 0.14 4.82
CA ALA A 268 19.78 0.61 5.40
C ALA A 268 20.56 1.66 4.56
N GLY A 269 19.98 2.18 3.47
CA GLY A 269 20.59 3.18 2.59
C GLY A 269 20.41 4.65 3.03
N SER A 270 19.41 5.00 3.84
CA SER A 270 19.10 6.42 4.12
C SER A 270 20.07 7.12 5.08
N LEU A 271 20.87 6.35 5.84
CA LEU A 271 21.85 6.90 6.80
C LEU A 271 23.22 7.19 6.18
N ALA A 272 23.49 6.70 4.97
CA ALA A 272 24.79 6.87 4.30
C ALA A 272 24.86 8.13 3.40
N SER A 273 23.75 8.85 3.19
CA SER A 273 23.70 10.07 2.35
C SER A 273 23.71 11.38 3.15
N LEU A 274 23.94 11.31 4.47
CA LEU A 274 24.11 12.47 5.36
C LEU A 274 25.53 12.58 5.96
N GLY A 275 26.51 11.90 5.37
CA GLY A 275 27.93 11.98 5.72
C GLY A 275 28.75 12.60 4.59
#